data_AF-V4YH02-F1
#
_entry.id   AF-V4YH02-F1
#
_cell.length_a   1.000
_cell.length_b   1.000
_cell.length_c   1.000
_cell.angle_alpha   90.00
_cell.angle_beta   90.00
_cell.angle_gamma   90.00
#
_symmetry.space_group_name_H-M   'P 1'
#
loop_
_entity.id
_entity.type
_entity.pdbx_description
1 polymer ?
#
loop_
_entity_poly.entity_id
_entity_poly.type
_entity_poly.pdbx_seq_one_letter_code
_entity_poly.pdbx_strand_id
1 'polypeptide(L)'
;MTAQITDQAFMRCALAQAQLAFDANEVPVGAVVVKDGQVIGVGYNAPVANNDPCAHAEVQAIRAAAAYLGNYRLEGCTLYVTLEPCTMCTGAVINARLSRLVFGASEPKTGACGSVSNVLANQALNHHTQLTPGVLASECAALLSSFFQERRVMNQLTAQPLRDDALRTPGSAFENLPDYDFEPHYVSDLPALNGWRMHYLDEGPRNAPTTWLLLHGNPTWSYVWRHWVSGLTARGHRVVAPDLLGFGKSDKPKKDSAHHFDLHRDVLLQLVAHLDLRNIHLAVQDWGGLLGLTLPMAASERYAALLAMNTTLATGDKPLGKGFEAWRQFCADKPGFSVAGLMQRSCAHLSHAEAAAYSAPFPDAGHRAALRRFPAMVMDHVDAAGAHTSREAAAFWQQQWAGRSAMAIGGADPVLGESTMRTLHQGIAHCAPPVVIKQGGHFLQEWAHPATPQPSSDMPHGLVAWAVSALCQTRSL
;
A
#
# COMPACT_ATOMS: atom_id res chain seq x y z
N MET A 1 -35.91 -47.67 -5.10
CA MET A 1 -34.67 -47.69 -4.30
C MET A 1 -34.05 -46.32 -4.43
N THR A 2 -34.28 -45.44 -3.46
CA THR A 2 -33.62 -44.13 -3.37
C THR A 2 -32.14 -44.36 -3.07
N ALA A 3 -31.25 -43.82 -3.90
CA ALA A 3 -29.81 -43.91 -3.66
C ALA A 3 -29.49 -43.26 -2.31
N GLN A 4 -28.94 -44.03 -1.37
CA GLN A 4 -28.44 -43.48 -0.11
C GLN A 4 -27.27 -42.53 -0.43
N ILE A 5 -27.47 -41.24 -0.16
CA ILE A 5 -26.42 -40.24 -0.28
C ILE A 5 -25.40 -40.49 0.84
N THR A 6 -24.10 -40.52 0.50
CA THR A 6 -23.02 -40.90 1.42
C THR A 6 -22.54 -39.70 2.24
N ASP A 7 -21.91 -39.95 3.40
CA ASP A 7 -21.27 -38.91 4.23
C ASP A 7 -20.27 -38.06 3.43
N GLN A 8 -19.60 -38.65 2.44
CA GLN A 8 -18.67 -37.94 1.56
C GLN A 8 -19.39 -36.89 0.71
N ALA A 9 -20.61 -37.15 0.23
CA ALA A 9 -21.35 -36.19 -0.58
C ALA A 9 -21.74 -34.94 0.23
N PHE A 10 -22.19 -35.11 1.47
CA PHE A 10 -22.49 -33.97 2.35
C PHE A 10 -21.23 -33.25 2.84
N MET A 11 -20.13 -33.97 3.04
CA MET A 11 -18.84 -33.33 3.30
C MET A 11 -18.36 -32.49 2.11
N ARG A 12 -18.63 -32.90 0.86
CA ARG A 12 -18.36 -32.06 -0.32
C ARG A 12 -19.23 -30.80 -0.34
N CYS A 13 -20.47 -30.85 0.14
CA CYS A 13 -21.27 -29.63 0.34
C CYS A 13 -20.66 -28.71 1.40
N ALA A 14 -20.13 -29.25 2.50
CA ALA A 14 -19.41 -28.47 3.50
C ALA A 14 -18.10 -27.86 2.94
N LEU A 15 -17.35 -28.60 2.10
CA LEU A 15 -16.19 -28.08 1.37
C LEU A 15 -16.56 -26.93 0.43
N ALA A 16 -17.71 -26.99 -0.25
CA ALA A 16 -18.18 -25.88 -1.06
C ALA A 16 -18.43 -24.61 -0.22
N GLN A 17 -18.94 -24.74 1.01
CA GLN A 17 -19.04 -23.61 1.94
C GLN A 17 -17.67 -23.13 2.43
N ALA A 18 -16.73 -24.05 2.67
CA ALA A 18 -15.35 -23.69 3.05
C ALA A 18 -14.65 -22.90 1.94
N GLN A 19 -14.95 -23.18 0.67
CA GLN A 19 -14.46 -22.39 -0.46
C GLN A 19 -15.04 -20.96 -0.45
N LEU A 20 -16.30 -20.77 -0.06
CA LEU A 20 -16.85 -19.42 0.11
C LEU A 20 -16.13 -18.62 1.21
N ALA A 21 -15.76 -19.28 2.31
CA ALA A 21 -14.90 -18.66 3.33
C ALA A 21 -13.52 -18.30 2.76
N PHE A 22 -12.91 -19.21 2.00
CA PHE A 22 -11.62 -18.96 1.33
C PHE A 22 -11.69 -17.72 0.42
N ASP A 23 -12.70 -17.65 -0.45
CA ASP A 23 -12.89 -16.56 -1.40
C ASP A 23 -13.21 -15.22 -0.68
N ALA A 24 -13.82 -15.29 0.51
CA ALA A 24 -14.07 -14.15 1.39
C ALA A 24 -12.87 -13.78 2.29
N ASN A 25 -11.71 -14.42 2.11
CA ASN A 25 -10.50 -14.23 2.90
C ASN A 25 -10.67 -14.54 4.41
N GLU A 26 -11.57 -15.47 4.73
CA GLU A 26 -11.82 -16.02 6.05
C GLU A 26 -11.10 -17.36 6.22
N VAL A 27 -10.88 -17.82 7.45
CA VAL A 27 -10.34 -19.17 7.69
C VAL A 27 -11.29 -20.20 7.06
N PRO A 28 -10.86 -21.04 6.10
CA PRO A 28 -11.74 -21.80 5.21
C PRO A 28 -12.35 -23.03 5.89
N VAL A 29 -13.33 -22.79 6.76
CA VAL A 29 -14.16 -23.82 7.38
C VAL A 29 -15.59 -23.65 6.89
N GLY A 30 -16.20 -24.77 6.51
CA GLY A 30 -17.57 -24.83 6.03
C GLY A 30 -18.33 -25.96 6.71
N ALA A 31 -19.64 -25.80 6.83
CA ALA A 31 -20.51 -26.75 7.48
C ALA A 31 -21.91 -26.79 6.85
N VAL A 32 -22.55 -27.95 6.91
CA VAL A 32 -23.93 -28.16 6.50
C VAL A 32 -24.69 -29.04 7.49
N VAL A 33 -25.96 -28.75 7.72
CA VAL A 33 -26.87 -29.58 8.52
C VAL A 33 -27.83 -30.31 7.60
N VAL A 34 -27.97 -31.62 7.82
CA VAL A 34 -28.76 -32.52 6.97
C VAL A 34 -29.87 -33.18 7.80
N LYS A 35 -31.07 -33.26 7.23
CA LYS A 35 -32.20 -34.01 7.76
C LYS A 35 -32.85 -34.81 6.64
N ASP A 36 -33.12 -36.09 6.87
CA ASP A 36 -33.78 -36.98 5.90
C ASP A 36 -33.13 -36.99 4.50
N GLY A 37 -31.80 -36.85 4.46
CA GLY A 37 -31.01 -36.79 3.22
C GLY A 37 -31.00 -35.43 2.51
N GLN A 38 -31.59 -34.39 3.09
CA GLN A 38 -31.63 -33.04 2.54
C GLN A 38 -30.80 -32.06 3.39
N VAL A 39 -30.02 -31.21 2.74
CA VAL A 39 -29.35 -30.08 3.40
C VAL A 39 -30.40 -29.02 3.76
N ILE A 40 -30.52 -28.72 5.06
CA ILE A 40 -31.49 -27.76 5.60
C ILE A 40 -30.83 -26.52 6.24
N GLY A 41 -29.50 -26.52 6.36
CA GLY A 41 -28.73 -25.38 6.83
C GLY A 41 -27.31 -25.43 6.28
N VAL A 42 -26.76 -24.27 5.94
CA VAL A 42 -25.38 -24.11 5.46
C VAL A 42 -24.70 -22.98 6.22
N GLY A 43 -23.38 -23.05 6.35
CA GLY A 43 -22.59 -22.01 7.01
C GLY A 43 -21.12 -22.12 6.68
N TYR A 44 -20.44 -20.98 6.72
CA TYR A 44 -18.98 -20.88 6.64
C TYR A 44 -18.49 -19.86 7.67
N ASN A 45 -17.20 -19.90 8.00
CA ASN A 45 -16.62 -18.93 8.93
C ASN A 45 -16.75 -17.50 8.39
N ALA A 46 -17.31 -16.59 9.19
CA ALA A 46 -17.37 -15.17 8.88
C ALA A 46 -17.05 -14.25 10.08
N PRO A 47 -16.08 -14.59 10.97
CA PRO A 47 -15.81 -13.77 12.15
C PRO A 47 -15.24 -12.38 11.82
N VAL A 48 -14.44 -12.25 10.76
CA VAL A 48 -13.86 -10.97 10.34
C VAL A 48 -14.93 -10.12 9.67
N ALA A 49 -15.60 -10.66 8.66
CA ALA A 49 -16.61 -9.95 7.89
C ALA A 49 -17.77 -9.45 8.78
N ASN A 50 -18.21 -10.25 9.75
CA ASN A 50 -19.34 -9.91 10.61
C ASN A 50 -18.93 -9.22 11.93
N ASN A 51 -17.63 -9.11 12.24
CA ASN A 51 -17.14 -8.72 13.55
C ASN A 51 -17.79 -9.54 14.70
N ASP A 52 -18.09 -10.81 14.43
CA ASP A 52 -18.77 -11.72 15.36
C ASP A 52 -17.82 -12.86 15.74
N PRO A 53 -17.29 -12.90 16.99
CA PRO A 53 -16.39 -13.97 17.42
C PRO A 53 -17.07 -15.35 17.43
N CYS A 54 -18.39 -15.42 17.34
CA CYS A 54 -19.17 -16.66 17.32
C CYS A 54 -19.60 -17.09 15.90
N ALA A 55 -19.27 -16.33 14.85
CA ALA A 55 -19.67 -16.62 13.46
C ALA A 55 -18.83 -17.75 12.83
N HIS A 56 -18.75 -18.88 13.52
CA HIS A 56 -18.12 -20.10 13.04
C HIS A 56 -19.09 -20.88 12.13
N ALA A 57 -18.54 -21.62 11.18
CA ALA A 57 -19.31 -22.38 10.19
C ALA A 57 -20.41 -23.25 10.82
N GLU A 58 -20.11 -23.96 11.90
CA GLU A 58 -21.04 -24.85 12.61
C GLU A 58 -22.20 -24.07 13.23
N VAL A 59 -21.90 -22.95 13.89
CA VAL A 59 -22.91 -22.11 14.54
C VAL A 59 -23.84 -21.51 13.49
N GLN A 60 -23.28 -21.03 12.38
CA GLN A 60 -24.04 -20.47 11.26
C GLN A 60 -24.95 -21.54 10.62
N ALA A 61 -24.43 -22.74 10.36
CA ALA A 61 -25.21 -23.84 9.80
C ALA A 61 -26.34 -24.32 10.74
N ILE A 62 -26.07 -24.41 12.05
CA ILE A 62 -27.08 -24.75 13.07
C ILE A 62 -28.17 -23.67 13.13
N ARG A 63 -27.80 -22.38 13.13
CA ARG A 63 -28.76 -21.26 13.12
C ARG A 63 -29.65 -21.32 11.87
N ALA A 64 -29.06 -21.56 10.69
CA ALA A 64 -29.80 -21.69 9.44
C ALA A 64 -30.79 -22.87 9.47
N ALA A 65 -30.36 -24.04 9.95
CA ALA A 65 -31.22 -25.21 10.08
C ALA A 65 -32.35 -25.02 11.10
N ALA A 66 -32.06 -24.37 12.22
CA ALA A 66 -33.05 -24.07 13.25
C ALA A 66 -34.12 -23.11 12.73
N ALA A 67 -33.71 -22.08 11.97
CA ALA A 67 -34.62 -21.18 11.29
C ALA A 67 -35.49 -21.92 10.26
N TYR A 68 -34.88 -22.82 9.47
CA TYR A 68 -35.60 -23.63 8.48
C TYR A 68 -36.68 -24.52 9.09
N LEU A 69 -36.40 -25.17 10.23
CA LEU A 69 -37.36 -26.02 10.93
C LEU A 69 -38.32 -25.24 11.85
N GLY A 70 -38.09 -23.95 12.06
CA GLY A 70 -38.78 -23.16 13.08
C GLY A 70 -38.57 -23.71 14.50
N ASN A 71 -37.44 -24.37 14.75
CA ASN A 71 -37.17 -25.06 16.01
C ASN A 71 -35.67 -25.03 16.35
N TYR A 72 -35.33 -24.65 17.58
CA TYR A 72 -33.93 -24.63 18.05
C TYR A 72 -33.38 -26.04 18.32
N ARG A 73 -34.23 -27.06 18.40
CA ARG A 73 -33.85 -28.47 18.49
C ARG A 73 -33.85 -29.11 17.11
N LEU A 74 -32.72 -29.70 16.75
CA LEU A 74 -32.40 -30.34 15.47
C LEU A 74 -32.31 -31.85 15.62
N GLU A 75 -33.23 -32.46 16.38
CA GLU A 75 -33.29 -33.91 16.56
C GLU A 75 -33.46 -34.61 15.20
N GLY A 76 -32.74 -35.72 15.01
CA GLY A 76 -32.68 -36.45 13.74
C GLY A 76 -31.76 -35.82 12.69
N CYS A 77 -31.15 -34.66 12.96
CA CYS A 77 -30.25 -34.01 12.01
C CYS A 77 -28.79 -34.42 12.24
N THR A 78 -28.01 -34.39 11.15
CA THR A 78 -26.55 -34.60 11.15
C THR A 78 -25.84 -33.33 10.73
N LEU A 79 -24.82 -32.89 11.47
CA LEU A 79 -23.93 -31.80 11.08
C LEU A 79 -22.68 -32.37 10.42
N TYR A 80 -22.34 -31.86 9.24
CA TYR A 80 -21.08 -32.10 8.53
C TYR A 80 -20.25 -30.84 8.56
N VAL A 81 -18.98 -30.92 8.95
CA VAL A 81 -18.06 -29.77 9.03
C VAL A 81 -16.66 -30.15 8.57
N THR A 82 -15.99 -29.25 7.84
CA THR A 82 -14.68 -29.58 7.24
C THR A 82 -13.55 -29.69 8.28
N LEU A 83 -13.67 -29.06 9.44
CA LEU A 83 -12.68 -29.06 10.51
C LEU A 83 -13.31 -29.49 11.84
N GLU A 84 -12.56 -30.16 12.70
CA GLU A 84 -13.02 -30.57 14.03
C GLU A 84 -13.51 -29.36 14.85
N PRO A 85 -14.75 -29.40 15.37
CA PRO A 85 -15.32 -28.29 16.12
C PRO A 85 -14.58 -27.94 17.40
N CYS A 86 -14.50 -26.65 17.70
CA CYS A 86 -14.02 -26.14 18.99
C CYS A 86 -15.05 -26.37 20.11
N THR A 87 -14.69 -26.04 21.36
CA THR A 87 -15.56 -26.20 22.53
C THR A 87 -16.90 -25.48 22.39
N MET A 88 -16.91 -24.25 21.86
CA MET A 88 -18.13 -23.47 21.64
C MET A 88 -19.07 -24.17 20.66
N CYS A 89 -18.55 -24.57 19.50
CA CYS A 89 -19.33 -25.20 18.45
C CYS A 89 -19.84 -26.57 18.90
N THR A 90 -19.02 -27.35 19.61
CA THR A 90 -19.43 -28.63 20.21
C THR A 90 -20.53 -28.44 21.25
N GLY A 91 -20.46 -27.38 22.06
CA GLY A 91 -21.55 -26.99 22.95
C GLY A 91 -22.83 -26.63 22.21
N ALA A 92 -22.74 -25.94 21.07
CA ALA A 92 -23.89 -25.65 20.21
C ALA A 92 -24.53 -26.92 19.64
N VAL A 93 -23.71 -27.90 19.23
CA VAL A 93 -24.16 -29.21 18.74
C VAL A 93 -25.00 -29.94 19.79
N ILE A 94 -24.54 -29.98 21.05
CA ILE A 94 -25.24 -30.61 22.17
C ILE A 94 -26.56 -29.90 22.47
N ASN A 95 -26.53 -28.56 22.57
CA ASN A 95 -27.71 -27.75 22.87
C ASN A 95 -28.78 -27.86 21.78
N ALA A 96 -28.35 -27.97 20.51
CA ALA A 96 -29.23 -28.21 19.37
C ALA A 96 -29.71 -29.66 19.28
N ARG A 97 -29.18 -30.59 20.08
CA ARG A 97 -29.53 -32.03 20.07
C ARG A 97 -29.36 -32.71 18.72
N LEU A 98 -28.32 -32.31 17.99
CA LEU A 98 -27.94 -33.00 16.76
C LEU A 98 -27.65 -34.46 17.08
N SER A 99 -28.24 -35.36 16.29
CA SER A 99 -28.09 -36.80 16.49
C SER A 99 -26.69 -37.28 16.14
N ARG A 100 -26.06 -36.64 15.16
CA ARG A 100 -24.73 -37.01 14.67
C ARG A 100 -23.91 -35.78 14.25
N LEU A 101 -22.62 -35.83 14.54
CA LEU A 101 -21.58 -34.91 14.09
C LEU A 101 -20.58 -35.69 13.24
N VAL A 102 -20.33 -35.20 12.04
CA VAL A 102 -19.35 -35.73 11.10
C VAL A 102 -18.35 -34.62 10.81
N PHE A 103 -17.05 -34.85 11.02
CA PHE A 103 -16.03 -33.86 10.67
C PHE A 103 -14.95 -34.42 9.75
N GLY A 104 -14.34 -33.53 8.98
CA GLY A 104 -13.26 -33.84 8.04
C GLY A 104 -11.89 -33.94 8.70
N ALA A 105 -11.16 -32.82 8.74
CA ALA A 105 -9.84 -32.74 9.32
C ALA A 105 -9.89 -32.55 10.85
N SER A 106 -8.91 -33.12 11.57
CA SER A 106 -8.72 -32.87 13.01
C SER A 106 -8.12 -31.48 13.28
N GLU A 107 -8.43 -30.88 14.43
CA GLU A 107 -7.91 -29.57 14.86
C GLU A 107 -7.08 -29.71 16.15
N PRO A 108 -5.75 -29.87 16.05
CA PRO A 108 -4.90 -30.20 17.18
C PRO A 108 -4.73 -29.07 18.21
N LYS A 109 -5.15 -27.83 17.91
CA LYS A 109 -4.98 -26.68 18.81
C LYS A 109 -6.23 -26.31 19.59
N THR A 110 -7.42 -26.56 19.04
CA THR A 110 -8.68 -26.13 19.66
C THR A 110 -9.81 -27.16 19.57
N GLY A 111 -9.60 -28.29 18.88
CA GLY A 111 -10.60 -29.32 18.65
C GLY A 111 -11.11 -29.95 19.95
N ALA A 112 -12.43 -30.05 20.08
CA ALA A 112 -13.11 -30.48 21.30
C ALA A 112 -13.85 -31.82 21.16
N CYS A 113 -13.57 -32.56 20.09
CA CYS A 113 -14.16 -33.87 19.79
C CYS A 113 -13.12 -35.00 19.82
N GLY A 114 -11.98 -34.80 20.48
CA GLY A 114 -10.92 -35.80 20.62
C GLY A 114 -9.50 -35.25 20.54
N SER A 115 -9.27 -34.05 19.97
CA SER A 115 -7.92 -33.49 19.84
C SER A 115 -7.38 -32.86 21.12
N VAL A 116 -7.98 -31.76 21.59
CA VAL A 116 -7.55 -31.05 22.81
C VAL A 116 -8.44 -31.39 24.00
N SER A 117 -9.74 -31.50 23.73
CA SER A 117 -10.72 -31.98 24.71
C SER A 117 -11.71 -32.91 24.01
N ASN A 118 -12.52 -33.62 24.80
CA ASN A 118 -13.58 -34.47 24.28
C ASN A 118 -14.88 -34.19 25.03
N VAL A 119 -15.54 -33.11 24.64
CA VAL A 119 -16.77 -32.63 25.30
C VAL A 119 -17.91 -33.64 25.10
N LEU A 120 -17.98 -34.27 23.92
CA LEU A 120 -19.01 -35.27 23.60
C LEU A 120 -18.90 -36.56 24.42
N ALA A 121 -17.72 -36.88 24.95
CA ALA A 121 -17.52 -38.04 25.82
C ALA A 121 -17.97 -37.82 27.28
N ASN A 122 -18.37 -36.60 27.65
CA ASN A 122 -18.78 -36.30 29.01
C ASN A 122 -20.18 -36.86 29.32
N GLN A 123 -20.22 -37.99 30.03
CA GLN A 123 -21.45 -38.69 30.42
C GLN A 123 -22.37 -37.89 31.35
N ALA A 124 -21.90 -36.81 31.97
CA ALA A 124 -22.73 -35.95 32.82
C ALA A 124 -23.69 -35.04 32.00
N LEU A 125 -23.52 -34.97 30.67
CA LEU A 125 -24.35 -34.16 29.79
C LEU A 125 -25.66 -34.88 29.44
N ASN A 126 -26.76 -34.12 29.33
CA ASN A 126 -28.09 -34.68 29.11
C ASN A 126 -28.29 -35.26 27.70
N HIS A 127 -27.58 -34.75 26.69
CA HIS A 127 -27.77 -35.11 25.29
C HIS A 127 -26.45 -35.59 24.68
N HIS A 128 -26.53 -36.68 23.92
CA HIS A 128 -25.38 -37.35 23.33
C HIS A 128 -25.48 -37.32 21.81
N THR A 129 -24.39 -36.92 21.17
CA THR A 129 -24.26 -36.85 19.72
C THR A 129 -23.29 -37.94 19.26
N GLN A 130 -23.70 -38.74 18.26
CA GLN A 130 -22.79 -39.71 17.65
C GLN A 130 -21.71 -38.99 16.85
N LEU A 131 -20.45 -39.41 17.00
CA LEU A 131 -19.31 -38.79 16.32
C LEU A 131 -18.78 -39.67 15.18
N THR A 132 -18.52 -39.07 14.03
CA THR A 132 -17.79 -39.72 12.93
C THR A 132 -16.66 -38.80 12.46
N PRO A 133 -15.40 -39.05 12.86
CA PRO A 133 -14.27 -38.25 12.43
C PRO A 133 -13.75 -38.70 11.05
N GLY A 134 -12.99 -37.83 10.38
CA GLY A 134 -12.10 -38.21 9.29
C GLY A 134 -12.71 -38.31 7.89
N VAL A 135 -13.95 -37.86 7.67
CA VAL A 135 -14.60 -37.96 6.35
C VAL A 135 -13.98 -36.94 5.39
N LEU A 136 -13.33 -37.40 4.31
CA LEU A 136 -12.56 -36.56 3.39
C LEU A 136 -11.48 -35.70 4.10
N ALA A 137 -10.90 -36.21 5.19
CA ALA A 137 -9.93 -35.48 6.00
C ALA A 137 -8.80 -34.83 5.19
N SER A 138 -8.28 -35.56 4.18
CA SER A 138 -7.21 -35.09 3.30
C SER A 138 -7.62 -33.84 2.50
N GLU A 139 -8.81 -33.85 1.92
CA GLU A 139 -9.32 -32.73 1.11
C GLU A 139 -9.62 -31.51 2.00
N CYS A 140 -10.24 -31.73 3.17
CA CYS A 140 -10.50 -30.67 4.13
C CYS A 140 -9.21 -30.03 4.67
N ALA A 141 -8.20 -30.86 4.99
CA ALA A 141 -6.91 -30.37 5.44
C ALA A 141 -6.14 -29.63 4.32
N ALA A 142 -6.28 -30.06 3.07
CA ALA A 142 -5.61 -29.45 1.92
C ALA A 142 -6.06 -27.99 1.71
N LEU A 143 -7.38 -27.72 1.74
CA LEU A 143 -7.91 -26.35 1.60
C LEU A 143 -7.47 -25.42 2.74
N LEU A 144 -7.47 -25.92 3.98
CA LEU A 144 -6.97 -25.17 5.13
C LEU A 144 -5.47 -24.89 5.01
N SER A 145 -4.70 -25.88 4.55
CA SER A 145 -3.27 -25.78 4.37
C SER A 145 -2.88 -24.80 3.26
N SER A 146 -3.59 -24.81 2.13
CA SER A 146 -3.36 -23.87 1.02
C SER A 146 -3.60 -22.44 1.47
N PHE A 147 -4.70 -22.16 2.17
CA PHE A 147 -4.98 -20.83 2.71
C PHE A 147 -3.86 -20.30 3.60
N PHE A 148 -3.41 -21.09 4.58
CA PHE A 148 -2.30 -20.66 5.43
C PHE A 148 -0.96 -20.66 4.72
N GLN A 149 -0.77 -21.48 3.67
CA GLN A 149 0.44 -21.45 2.85
C GLN A 149 0.50 -20.17 2.02
N GLU A 150 -0.59 -19.75 1.38
CA GLU A 150 -0.68 -18.47 0.68
C GLU A 150 -0.40 -17.31 1.64
N ARG A 151 -1.01 -17.31 2.83
CA ARG A 151 -0.71 -16.31 3.85
C ARG A 151 0.73 -16.37 4.35
N ARG A 152 1.32 -17.55 4.49
CA ARG A 152 2.74 -17.71 4.86
C ARG A 152 3.65 -17.21 3.76
N VAL A 153 3.37 -17.50 2.48
CA VAL A 153 4.14 -17.02 1.34
C VAL A 153 4.02 -15.50 1.26
N MET A 154 2.82 -14.92 1.39
CA MET A 154 2.63 -13.48 1.47
C MET A 154 3.37 -12.85 2.67
N ASN A 155 3.31 -13.49 3.84
CA ASN A 155 4.07 -13.07 5.02
C ASN A 155 5.59 -13.24 4.84
N GLN A 156 6.05 -14.23 4.08
CA GLN A 156 7.46 -14.51 3.82
C GLN A 156 8.03 -13.58 2.74
N LEU A 157 7.28 -13.32 1.67
CA LEU A 157 7.57 -12.30 0.66
C LEU A 157 7.65 -10.90 1.29
N THR A 158 6.92 -10.68 2.39
CA THR A 158 6.98 -9.45 3.18
C THR A 158 7.92 -9.51 4.39
N ALA A 159 8.41 -10.69 4.79
CA ALA A 159 9.34 -10.90 5.90
C ALA A 159 10.78 -10.58 5.48
N GLN A 160 11.03 -9.31 5.23
CA GLN A 160 12.37 -8.77 5.25
C GLN A 160 12.66 -8.34 6.68
N PRO A 161 13.72 -8.86 7.34
CA PRO A 161 13.99 -8.54 8.74
C PRO A 161 14.11 -7.02 8.92
N LEU A 162 13.38 -6.48 9.88
CA LEU A 162 13.49 -5.08 10.25
C LEU A 162 14.81 -4.89 10.99
N ARG A 163 15.67 -4.00 10.51
CA ARG A 163 16.89 -3.61 11.22
C ARG A 163 16.55 -2.97 12.57
N ASP A 164 17.37 -3.26 13.58
CA ASP A 164 17.19 -2.73 14.95
C ASP A 164 17.21 -1.20 15.03
N ASP A 165 17.83 -0.53 14.06
CA ASP A 165 17.91 0.92 13.98
C ASP A 165 16.80 1.57 13.14
N ALA A 166 15.81 0.81 12.69
CA ALA A 166 14.66 1.28 11.93
C ALA A 166 13.33 0.88 12.57
N LEU A 167 12.28 1.59 12.15
CA LEU A 167 10.88 1.25 12.40
C LEU A 167 10.19 0.94 11.08
N ARG A 168 9.19 0.07 11.13
CA ARG A 168 8.33 -0.25 10.00
C ARG A 168 6.89 -0.01 10.39
N THR A 169 6.25 0.91 9.68
CA THR A 169 4.83 1.20 9.91
C THR A 169 4.01 -0.07 9.65
N PRO A 170 3.10 -0.47 10.57
CA PRO A 170 2.26 -1.64 10.37
C PRO A 170 1.43 -1.55 9.08
N GLY A 171 1.21 -2.69 8.41
CA GLY A 171 0.41 -2.75 7.19
C GLY A 171 -1.01 -2.18 7.36
N SER A 172 -1.60 -2.35 8.54
CA SER A 172 -2.93 -1.85 8.90
C SER A 172 -3.05 -0.32 8.85
N ALA A 173 -1.94 0.43 8.93
CA ALA A 173 -1.97 1.88 8.76
C ALA A 173 -2.28 2.31 7.32
N PHE A 174 -2.13 1.40 6.36
CA PHE A 174 -2.31 1.64 4.92
C PHE A 174 -3.53 0.93 4.34
N GLU A 175 -4.42 0.40 5.18
CA GLU A 175 -5.69 -0.17 4.74
C GLU A 175 -6.69 0.94 4.41
N ASN A 176 -7.56 0.73 3.41
CA ASN A 176 -8.65 1.63 3.02
C ASN A 176 -8.20 3.06 2.67
N LEU A 177 -7.03 3.22 2.05
CA LEU A 177 -6.56 4.51 1.56
C LEU A 177 -7.35 4.94 0.30
N PRO A 178 -7.90 6.17 0.24
CA PRO A 178 -8.65 6.64 -0.92
C PRO A 178 -7.80 6.62 -2.20
N ASP A 179 -8.35 6.08 -3.28
CA ASP A 179 -7.74 6.05 -4.62
C ASP A 179 -6.30 5.48 -4.67
N TYR A 180 -5.95 4.58 -3.75
CA TYR A 180 -4.61 4.02 -3.61
C TYR A 180 -4.62 2.49 -3.54
N ASP A 181 -5.23 1.87 -4.54
CA ASP A 181 -5.30 0.42 -4.71
C ASP A 181 -4.18 -0.06 -5.65
N PHE A 182 -2.93 0.11 -5.20
CA PHE A 182 -1.73 -0.25 -5.96
C PHE A 182 -0.97 -1.37 -5.27
N GLU A 183 -0.36 -2.25 -6.07
CA GLU A 183 0.41 -3.38 -5.55
C GLU A 183 1.72 -2.85 -4.91
N PRO A 184 2.00 -3.18 -3.63
CA PRO A 184 3.25 -2.74 -3.01
C PRO A 184 4.42 -3.62 -3.44
N HIS A 185 5.46 -3.01 -4.01
CA HIS A 185 6.74 -3.68 -4.23
C HIS A 185 7.79 -3.22 -3.21
N TYR A 186 8.76 -4.09 -2.94
CA TYR A 186 9.80 -3.84 -1.95
C TYR A 186 11.17 -4.29 -2.43
N VAL A 187 12.22 -3.56 -2.02
CA VAL A 187 13.62 -3.90 -2.25
C VAL A 187 14.42 -3.63 -0.98
N SER A 188 15.41 -4.47 -0.66
CA SER A 188 16.29 -4.31 0.52
C SER A 188 17.73 -4.75 0.29
N ASP A 189 18.01 -5.35 -0.87
CA ASP A 189 19.31 -5.87 -1.28
C ASP A 189 20.15 -4.83 -2.05
N LEU A 190 19.66 -3.59 -2.20
CA LEU A 190 20.49 -2.49 -2.71
C LEU A 190 21.61 -2.18 -1.70
N PRO A 191 22.89 -2.15 -2.11
CA PRO A 191 24.00 -1.86 -1.21
C PRO A 191 23.81 -0.59 -0.35
N ALA A 192 23.26 0.49 -0.92
CA ALA A 192 23.02 1.74 -0.19
C ALA A 192 21.92 1.63 0.87
N LEU A 193 20.97 0.70 0.72
CA LEU A 193 19.95 0.45 1.75
C LEU A 193 20.54 -0.23 2.98
N ASN A 194 21.66 -0.95 2.82
CA ASN A 194 22.33 -1.66 3.90
C ASN A 194 21.33 -2.54 4.68
N GLY A 195 20.39 -3.20 3.99
CA GLY A 195 19.35 -4.05 4.60
C GLY A 195 18.09 -3.32 5.11
N TRP A 196 17.98 -2.00 4.98
CA TRP A 196 16.66 -1.33 5.12
C TRP A 196 15.78 -1.69 3.93
N ARG A 197 14.47 -1.78 4.16
CA ARG A 197 13.49 -2.02 3.10
C ARG A 197 12.94 -0.71 2.55
N MET A 198 13.00 -0.56 1.23
CA MET A 198 12.33 0.51 0.50
C MET A 198 11.10 -0.03 -0.23
N HIS A 199 9.99 0.69 -0.16
CA HIS A 199 8.79 0.47 -0.95
C HIS A 199 8.84 1.26 -2.26
N TYR A 200 8.22 0.71 -3.31
CA TYR A 200 7.92 1.44 -4.53
C TYR A 200 6.66 0.88 -5.20
N LEU A 201 5.97 1.73 -5.95
CA LEU A 201 4.98 1.31 -6.95
C LEU A 201 5.68 1.01 -8.28
N ASP A 202 5.20 0.01 -9.03
CA ASP A 202 5.64 -0.32 -10.38
C ASP A 202 4.43 -0.77 -11.22
N GLU A 203 3.69 0.21 -11.70
CA GLU A 203 2.38 0.04 -12.31
C GLU A 203 2.44 0.17 -13.84
N GLY A 204 1.49 -0.48 -14.52
CA GLY A 204 1.41 -0.51 -15.98
C GLY A 204 2.38 -1.52 -16.63
N PRO A 205 2.39 -1.62 -17.97
CA PRO A 205 3.15 -2.65 -18.67
C PRO A 205 4.67 -2.42 -18.52
N ARG A 206 5.42 -3.43 -18.04
CA ARG A 206 6.89 -3.32 -17.90
C ARG A 206 7.63 -3.09 -19.23
N ASN A 207 7.01 -3.46 -20.34
CA ASN A 207 7.50 -3.25 -21.70
C ASN A 207 6.93 -1.97 -22.36
N ALA A 208 6.26 -1.10 -21.60
CA ALA A 208 5.80 0.18 -22.11
C ALA A 208 6.96 0.97 -22.70
N PRO A 209 6.77 1.68 -23.82
CA PRO A 209 7.85 2.42 -24.46
C PRO A 209 8.42 3.52 -23.56
N THR A 210 7.64 4.02 -22.60
CA THR A 210 8.01 5.11 -21.69
C THR A 210 7.75 4.70 -20.24
N THR A 211 8.73 4.95 -19.38
CA THR A 211 8.62 4.78 -17.93
C THR A 211 8.63 6.14 -17.25
N TRP A 212 7.63 6.44 -16.44
CA TRP A 212 7.62 7.61 -15.58
C TRP A 212 8.22 7.28 -14.22
N LEU A 213 9.24 8.00 -13.80
CA LEU A 213 9.80 7.91 -12.46
C LEU A 213 9.31 9.11 -11.65
N LEU A 214 8.41 8.87 -10.70
CA LEU A 214 7.73 9.90 -9.91
C LEU A 214 8.36 10.01 -8.52
N LEU A 215 9.07 11.09 -8.25
CA LEU A 215 9.78 11.28 -6.97
C LEU A 215 9.04 12.28 -6.09
N HIS A 216 8.59 11.82 -4.92
CA HIS A 216 7.95 12.66 -3.90
C HIS A 216 8.97 13.42 -3.05
N GLY A 217 8.48 14.35 -2.23
CA GLY A 217 9.30 15.11 -1.27
C GLY A 217 8.82 14.98 0.18
N ASN A 218 9.12 15.98 1.00
CA ASN A 218 8.79 16.02 2.42
C ASN A 218 7.51 16.86 2.65
N PRO A 219 6.53 16.41 3.46
CA PRO A 219 6.46 15.17 4.23
C PRO A 219 5.62 14.07 3.54
N THR A 220 5.61 14.03 2.20
CA THR A 220 4.74 13.16 1.43
C THR A 220 5.35 11.78 1.19
N TRP A 221 4.66 10.97 0.41
CA TRP A 221 5.09 9.65 -0.06
C TRP A 221 4.40 9.37 -1.41
N SER A 222 4.60 8.21 -2.02
CA SER A 222 4.02 7.84 -3.34
C SER A 222 2.51 8.08 -3.47
N TYR A 223 1.75 8.12 -2.37
CA TYR A 223 0.34 8.55 -2.34
C TYR A 223 0.06 9.92 -2.98
N VAL A 224 1.01 10.86 -2.94
CA VAL A 224 0.87 12.18 -3.61
C VAL A 224 0.74 12.06 -5.13
N TRP A 225 1.18 10.93 -5.68
CA TRP A 225 1.14 10.63 -7.10
C TRP A 225 -0.05 9.74 -7.50
N ARG A 226 -0.98 9.39 -6.60
CA ARG A 226 -2.04 8.39 -6.86
C ARG A 226 -2.85 8.66 -8.13
N HIS A 227 -3.28 9.92 -8.34
CA HIS A 227 -4.00 10.30 -9.56
C HIS A 227 -3.10 10.37 -10.81
N TRP A 228 -1.81 10.61 -10.63
CA TRP A 228 -0.83 10.54 -11.72
C TRP A 228 -0.59 9.10 -12.16
N VAL A 229 -0.43 8.17 -11.21
CA VAL A 229 -0.26 6.74 -11.49
C VAL A 229 -1.44 6.24 -12.32
N SER A 230 -2.68 6.46 -11.86
CA SER A 230 -3.89 6.07 -12.62
C SER A 230 -3.99 6.78 -13.98
N GLY A 231 -3.67 8.07 -14.03
CA GLY A 231 -3.73 8.84 -15.27
C GLY A 231 -2.68 8.41 -16.32
N LEU A 232 -1.47 8.06 -15.90
CA LEU A 232 -0.37 7.66 -16.79
C LEU A 232 -0.52 6.20 -17.25
N THR A 233 -0.91 5.30 -16.35
CA THR A 233 -1.15 3.88 -16.69
C THR A 233 -2.32 3.72 -17.64
N ALA A 234 -3.40 4.50 -17.48
CA ALA A 234 -4.51 4.56 -18.43
C ALA A 234 -4.09 5.04 -19.85
N ARG A 235 -2.90 5.65 -19.98
CA ARG A 235 -2.30 6.06 -21.25
C ARG A 235 -1.23 5.08 -21.76
N GLY A 236 -1.13 3.90 -21.15
CA GLY A 236 -0.20 2.83 -21.55
C GLY A 236 1.25 3.06 -21.13
N HIS A 237 1.51 3.97 -20.18
CA HIS A 237 2.84 4.17 -19.63
C HIS A 237 3.12 3.22 -18.45
N ARG A 238 4.39 2.86 -18.25
CA ARG A 238 4.88 2.30 -16.99
C ARG A 238 5.10 3.43 -16.00
N VAL A 239 4.80 3.22 -14.73
CA VAL A 239 4.98 4.22 -13.67
C VAL A 239 5.70 3.58 -12.48
N VAL A 240 6.83 4.16 -12.10
CA VAL A 240 7.58 3.78 -10.90
C VAL A 240 7.57 4.95 -9.92
N ALA A 241 7.12 4.70 -8.69
CA ALA A 241 7.04 5.73 -7.64
C ALA A 241 7.58 5.19 -6.30
N PRO A 242 8.88 5.41 -5.99
CA PRO A 242 9.47 4.95 -4.74
C PRO A 242 9.08 5.83 -3.55
N ASP A 243 8.99 5.20 -2.37
CA ASP A 243 8.94 5.90 -1.09
C ASP A 243 10.35 6.07 -0.53
N LEU A 244 10.81 7.30 -0.33
CA LEU A 244 12.11 7.57 0.28
C LEU A 244 12.19 6.95 1.69
N LEU A 245 13.40 6.55 2.13
CA LEU A 245 13.61 6.06 3.49
C LEU A 245 13.12 7.07 4.52
N GLY A 246 12.33 6.63 5.50
CA GLY A 246 11.65 7.52 6.45
C GLY A 246 10.23 7.93 6.07
N PHE A 247 9.76 7.62 4.86
CA PHE A 247 8.44 8.00 4.35
C PHE A 247 7.62 6.78 3.91
N GLY A 248 6.32 6.99 3.69
CA GLY A 248 5.43 5.99 3.10
C GLY A 248 5.50 4.60 3.75
N LYS A 249 5.55 3.56 2.92
CA LYS A 249 5.67 2.16 3.34
C LYS A 249 7.14 1.70 3.48
N SER A 250 8.12 2.56 3.22
CA SER A 250 9.55 2.31 3.45
C SER A 250 9.88 2.29 4.95
N ASP A 251 10.97 1.60 5.27
CA ASP A 251 11.55 1.59 6.60
C ASP A 251 11.97 3.00 7.02
N LYS A 252 11.89 3.26 8.32
CA LYS A 252 12.11 4.58 8.92
C LYS A 252 13.26 4.49 9.91
N PRO A 253 14.49 4.84 9.49
CA PRO A 253 15.63 4.95 10.39
C PRO A 253 15.28 5.82 11.61
N LYS A 254 15.59 5.34 12.82
CA LYS A 254 15.18 5.98 14.08
C LYS A 254 15.90 7.31 14.36
N LYS A 255 17.12 7.47 13.86
CA LYS A 255 17.99 8.62 14.14
C LYS A 255 17.99 9.59 12.98
N ASP A 256 17.88 10.88 13.28
CA ASP A 256 17.97 11.96 12.30
C ASP A 256 19.30 11.90 11.52
N SER A 257 20.40 11.51 12.18
CA SER A 257 21.72 11.36 11.54
C SER A 257 21.79 10.26 10.48
N ALA A 258 20.84 9.33 10.45
CA ALA A 258 20.78 8.29 9.43
C ALA A 258 20.33 8.83 8.07
N HIS A 259 19.68 10.01 8.02
CA HIS A 259 19.34 10.65 6.77
C HIS A 259 20.41 11.70 6.40
N HIS A 260 21.01 11.50 5.23
CA HIS A 260 21.90 12.44 4.56
C HIS A 260 21.64 12.41 3.06
N PHE A 261 22.01 13.49 2.36
CA PHE A 261 21.76 13.67 0.94
C PHE A 261 22.27 12.49 0.10
N ASP A 262 23.53 12.10 0.29
CA ASP A 262 24.17 11.06 -0.53
C ASP A 262 23.49 9.69 -0.38
N LEU A 263 23.05 9.30 0.82
CA LEU A 263 22.30 8.05 1.03
C LEU A 263 21.04 8.01 0.18
N HIS A 264 20.22 9.05 0.28
CA HIS A 264 18.95 9.08 -0.46
C HIS A 264 19.19 9.12 -1.98
N ARG A 265 20.22 9.83 -2.42
CA ARG A 265 20.61 9.87 -3.82
C ARG A 265 21.10 8.50 -4.32
N ASP A 266 21.98 7.85 -3.57
CA ASP A 266 22.57 6.56 -3.94
C ASP A 266 21.52 5.45 -3.99
N VAL A 267 20.58 5.45 -3.05
CA VAL A 267 19.43 4.52 -3.07
C VAL A 267 18.61 4.69 -4.35
N LEU A 268 18.34 5.93 -4.78
CA LEU A 268 17.59 6.20 -6.01
C LEU A 268 18.38 5.79 -7.27
N LEU A 269 19.68 6.08 -7.34
CA LEU A 269 20.55 5.62 -8.44
C LEU A 269 20.56 4.09 -8.55
N GLN A 270 20.70 3.41 -7.41
CA GLN A 270 20.71 1.96 -7.36
C GLN A 270 19.35 1.35 -7.69
N LEU A 271 18.24 1.99 -7.30
CA LEU A 271 16.90 1.55 -7.69
C LEU A 271 16.71 1.64 -9.22
N VAL A 272 17.09 2.77 -9.82
CA VAL A 272 17.02 2.98 -11.28
C VAL A 272 17.82 1.89 -12.02
N ALA A 273 19.02 1.57 -11.52
CA ALA A 273 19.85 0.52 -12.09
C ALA A 273 19.26 -0.89 -11.86
N HIS A 274 18.77 -1.19 -10.65
CA HIS A 274 18.22 -2.48 -10.26
C HIS A 274 16.98 -2.86 -11.07
N LEU A 275 16.08 -1.90 -11.31
CA LEU A 275 14.89 -2.10 -12.13
C LEU A 275 15.14 -1.97 -13.64
N ASP A 276 16.40 -1.72 -14.02
CA ASP A 276 16.86 -1.36 -15.37
C ASP A 276 15.94 -0.36 -16.07
N LEU A 277 15.62 0.75 -15.38
CA LEU A 277 14.73 1.75 -15.95
C LEU A 277 15.41 2.44 -17.15
N ARG A 278 14.67 2.58 -18.25
CA ARG A 278 15.08 3.19 -19.52
C ARG A 278 13.98 4.09 -20.06
N ASN A 279 14.34 5.00 -20.97
CA ASN A 279 13.44 6.00 -21.54
C ASN A 279 12.62 6.72 -20.45
N ILE A 280 13.32 7.16 -19.40
CA ILE A 280 12.71 7.68 -18.18
C ILE A 280 12.18 9.09 -18.45
N HIS A 281 10.89 9.28 -18.13
CA HIS A 281 10.28 10.58 -17.91
C HIS A 281 10.32 10.86 -16.40
N LEU A 282 11.30 11.65 -15.98
CA LEU A 282 11.52 11.95 -14.57
C LEU A 282 10.56 13.07 -14.14
N ALA A 283 9.68 12.81 -13.17
CA ALA A 283 8.81 13.82 -12.57
C ALA A 283 9.22 14.09 -11.13
N VAL A 284 9.45 15.36 -10.82
CA VAL A 284 10.02 15.78 -9.53
C VAL A 284 9.29 16.96 -8.92
N GLN A 285 9.25 16.99 -7.59
CA GLN A 285 8.73 18.08 -6.77
C GLN A 285 9.40 18.03 -5.38
N ASP A 286 9.59 19.19 -4.74
CA ASP A 286 10.27 19.33 -3.43
C ASP A 286 11.58 18.52 -3.37
N TRP A 287 11.81 17.73 -2.32
CA TRP A 287 12.98 16.87 -2.15
C TRP A 287 13.15 15.82 -3.24
N GLY A 288 12.06 15.41 -3.89
CA GLY A 288 12.11 14.58 -5.08
C GLY A 288 12.90 15.25 -6.21
N GLY A 289 12.88 16.58 -6.30
CA GLY A 289 13.72 17.33 -7.24
C GLY A 289 15.11 17.65 -6.72
N LEU A 290 15.29 17.96 -5.43
CA LEU A 290 16.64 18.16 -4.87
C LEU A 290 17.52 16.92 -5.08
N LEU A 291 16.94 15.72 -4.96
CA LEU A 291 17.62 14.46 -5.25
C LEU A 291 17.55 14.12 -6.74
N GLY A 292 16.34 14.11 -7.32
CA GLY A 292 16.05 13.64 -8.66
C GLY A 292 16.79 14.39 -9.76
N LEU A 293 16.95 15.70 -9.63
CA LEU A 293 17.67 16.51 -10.60
C LEU A 293 19.18 16.20 -10.64
N THR A 294 19.72 15.42 -9.68
CA THR A 294 21.12 15.00 -9.65
C THR A 294 21.35 13.58 -10.18
N LEU A 295 20.28 12.87 -10.58
CA LEU A 295 20.38 11.50 -11.09
C LEU A 295 20.82 11.45 -12.56
N PRO A 296 20.28 12.27 -13.48
CA PRO A 296 20.57 12.14 -14.91
C PRO A 296 22.04 12.35 -15.27
N MET A 297 22.79 13.16 -14.51
CA MET A 297 24.22 13.33 -14.77
C MET A 297 25.06 12.06 -14.58
N ALA A 298 24.54 11.06 -13.86
CA ALA A 298 25.22 9.79 -13.61
C ALA A 298 24.92 8.72 -14.68
N ALA A 299 23.80 8.83 -15.39
CA ALA A 299 23.35 7.85 -16.38
C ALA A 299 22.39 8.50 -17.38
N SER A 300 22.87 9.52 -18.11
CA SER A 300 22.03 10.39 -18.94
C SER A 300 21.26 9.64 -20.03
N GLU A 301 21.83 8.53 -20.52
CA GLU A 301 21.23 7.66 -21.53
C GLU A 301 19.93 6.97 -21.07
N ARG A 302 19.68 6.93 -19.76
CA ARG A 302 18.43 6.37 -19.21
C ARG A 302 17.28 7.36 -19.25
N TYR A 303 17.54 8.67 -19.34
CA TYR A 303 16.55 9.73 -19.16
C TYR A 303 16.25 10.42 -20.49
N ALA A 304 14.96 10.48 -20.84
CA ALA A 304 14.50 11.09 -22.08
C ALA A 304 13.73 12.40 -21.85
N ALA A 305 13.13 12.57 -20.66
CA ALA A 305 12.38 13.77 -20.34
C ALA A 305 12.39 14.12 -18.85
N LEU A 306 12.17 15.40 -18.56
CA LEU A 306 12.01 15.98 -17.23
C LEU A 306 10.67 16.73 -17.16
N LEU A 307 9.88 16.41 -16.14
CA LEU A 307 8.81 17.25 -15.61
C LEU A 307 9.23 17.81 -14.26
N ALA A 308 9.47 19.13 -14.19
CA ALA A 308 9.74 19.81 -12.93
C ALA A 308 8.47 20.50 -12.39
N MET A 309 8.11 20.17 -11.16
CA MET A 309 7.16 20.92 -10.32
C MET A 309 7.88 21.49 -9.11
N ASN A 310 7.27 22.45 -8.42
CA ASN A 310 7.79 23.24 -7.29
C ASN A 310 8.97 22.56 -6.55
N THR A 311 10.18 22.88 -6.98
CA THR A 311 11.45 22.29 -6.52
C THR A 311 12.61 23.24 -6.83
N THR A 312 13.84 22.84 -6.54
CA THR A 312 15.06 23.57 -6.91
C THR A 312 16.28 22.63 -6.97
N LEU A 313 17.38 23.11 -7.54
CA LEU A 313 18.72 22.59 -7.28
C LEU A 313 19.34 23.41 -6.16
N ALA A 314 19.49 22.79 -4.98
CA ALA A 314 20.08 23.44 -3.82
C ALA A 314 21.62 23.43 -3.93
N THR A 315 22.18 24.44 -4.62
CA THR A 315 23.63 24.55 -4.85
C THR A 315 24.40 25.17 -3.69
N GLY A 316 23.71 25.75 -2.70
CA GLY A 316 24.34 26.46 -1.57
C GLY A 316 24.99 27.80 -1.93
N ASP A 317 24.96 28.23 -3.19
CA ASP A 317 25.57 29.50 -3.64
C ASP A 317 24.74 30.73 -3.27
N LYS A 318 23.44 30.53 -3.04
CA LYS A 318 22.50 31.56 -2.64
C LYS A 318 21.86 31.16 -1.31
N PRO A 319 21.56 32.14 -0.43
CA PRO A 319 20.79 31.86 0.78
C PRO A 319 19.42 31.30 0.41
N LEU A 320 18.84 30.53 1.33
CA LEU A 320 17.50 30.01 1.17
C LEU A 320 16.47 31.13 1.14
N GLY A 321 15.36 30.91 0.44
CA GLY A 321 14.25 31.86 0.48
C GLY A 321 13.63 31.93 1.87
N LYS A 322 13.16 33.12 2.27
CA LYS A 322 12.51 33.36 3.57
C LYS A 322 11.40 32.35 3.90
N GLY A 323 10.62 31.94 2.90
CA GLY A 323 9.56 30.93 3.07
C GLY A 323 10.11 29.56 3.45
N PHE A 324 11.24 29.16 2.87
CA PHE A 324 11.92 27.92 3.23
C PHE A 324 12.56 28.01 4.62
N GLU A 325 13.21 29.12 4.96
CA GLU A 325 13.76 29.32 6.32
C GLU A 325 12.67 29.24 7.39
N ALA A 326 11.51 29.87 7.16
CA ALA A 326 10.36 29.78 8.04
C ALA A 326 9.82 28.35 8.16
N TRP A 327 9.76 27.60 7.06
CA TRP A 327 9.37 26.19 7.06
C TRP A 327 10.35 25.31 7.84
N ARG A 328 11.66 25.49 7.63
CA ARG A 328 12.72 24.79 8.36
C ARG A 328 12.60 25.05 9.86
N GLN A 329 12.45 26.32 10.25
CA GLN A 329 12.29 26.71 11.65
C GLN A 329 11.03 26.10 12.27
N PHE A 330 9.90 26.14 11.56
CA PHE A 330 8.65 25.52 12.00
C PHE A 330 8.82 24.02 12.27
N CYS A 331 9.51 23.28 11.40
CA CYS A 331 9.74 21.86 11.59
C CYS A 331 10.63 21.56 12.80
N ALA A 332 11.63 22.41 13.05
CA ALA A 332 12.50 22.30 14.22
C ALA A 332 11.74 22.59 15.53
N ASP A 333 10.92 23.64 15.54
CA ASP A 333 10.17 24.07 16.73
C ASP A 333 8.97 23.17 17.05
N LYS A 334 8.37 22.54 16.03
CA LYS A 334 7.15 21.73 16.15
C LYS A 334 7.33 20.34 15.55
N PRO A 335 8.19 19.47 16.10
CA PRO A 335 8.48 18.14 15.54
C PRO A 335 7.26 17.20 15.50
N GLY A 336 6.21 17.50 16.26
CA GLY A 336 4.93 16.77 16.27
C GLY A 336 3.84 17.39 15.40
N PHE A 337 4.16 18.26 14.43
CA PHE A 337 3.14 18.90 13.59
C PHE A 337 2.23 17.87 12.89
N SER A 338 0.97 18.24 12.70
CA SER A 338 -0.01 17.39 11.99
C SER A 338 0.27 17.42 10.49
N VAL A 339 0.68 16.28 9.93
CA VAL A 339 0.89 16.11 8.49
C VAL A 339 -0.46 16.23 7.76
N ALA A 340 -1.51 15.56 8.22
CA ALA A 340 -2.86 15.72 7.68
C ALA A 340 -3.31 17.19 7.70
N GLY A 341 -3.09 17.88 8.83
CA GLY A 341 -3.45 19.29 8.95
C GLY A 341 -2.63 20.20 8.02
N LEU A 342 -1.36 19.87 7.77
CA LEU A 342 -0.56 20.56 6.74
C LEU A 342 -1.18 20.36 5.36
N MET A 343 -1.48 19.11 5.00
CA MET A 343 -2.06 18.79 3.69
C MET A 343 -3.43 19.46 3.48
N GLN A 344 -4.30 19.50 4.49
CA GLN A 344 -5.59 20.21 4.40
C GLN A 344 -5.43 21.71 4.19
N ARG A 345 -4.44 22.34 4.85
CA ARG A 345 -4.17 23.77 4.65
C ARG A 345 -3.57 24.07 3.27
N SER A 346 -2.71 23.19 2.78
CA SER A 346 -2.03 23.36 1.49
C SER A 346 -2.89 22.94 0.29
N CYS A 347 -3.82 22.01 0.49
CA CYS A 347 -4.67 21.41 -0.54
C CYS A 347 -6.10 21.34 -0.02
N ALA A 348 -6.82 22.47 -0.04
CA ALA A 348 -8.16 22.59 0.55
C ALA A 348 -9.24 21.70 -0.09
N HIS A 349 -8.98 21.12 -1.25
CA HIS A 349 -9.88 20.20 -1.95
C HIS A 349 -9.81 18.76 -1.42
N LEU A 350 -8.78 18.40 -0.64
CA LEU A 350 -8.64 17.06 -0.10
C LEU A 350 -9.71 16.80 0.96
N SER A 351 -10.31 15.61 0.88
CA SER A 351 -11.15 15.09 1.94
C SER A 351 -10.35 14.83 3.23
N HIS A 352 -11.06 14.64 4.34
CA HIS A 352 -10.43 14.26 5.61
C HIS A 352 -9.69 12.92 5.50
N ALA A 353 -10.24 11.96 4.76
CA ALA A 353 -9.63 10.63 4.58
C ALA A 353 -8.33 10.73 3.76
N GLU A 354 -8.32 11.53 2.70
CA GLU A 354 -7.11 11.74 1.89
C GLU A 354 -6.03 12.49 2.66
N ALA A 355 -6.40 13.52 3.43
CA ALA A 355 -5.45 14.18 4.31
C ALA A 355 -4.88 13.22 5.37
N ALA A 356 -5.71 12.33 5.92
CA ALA A 356 -5.29 11.32 6.89
C ALA A 356 -4.31 10.29 6.27
N ALA A 357 -4.45 9.95 4.98
CA ALA A 357 -3.52 9.07 4.27
C ALA A 357 -2.06 9.57 4.30
N TYR A 358 -1.85 10.89 4.36
CA TYR A 358 -0.50 11.45 4.54
C TYR A 358 0.06 11.30 5.95
N SER A 359 -0.79 11.11 6.96
CA SER A 359 -0.36 10.81 8.32
C SER A 359 -0.13 9.32 8.58
N ALA A 360 -0.68 8.44 7.73
CA ALA A 360 -0.58 6.98 7.88
C ALA A 360 0.85 6.46 8.12
N PRO A 361 1.91 6.96 7.45
CA PRO A 361 3.27 6.51 7.71
C PRO A 361 3.80 6.81 9.14
N PHE A 362 3.16 7.72 9.88
CA PHE A 362 3.71 8.37 11.08
C PHE A 362 2.82 8.18 12.33
N PRO A 363 2.60 6.93 12.79
CA PRO A 363 1.69 6.63 13.90
C PRO A 363 2.15 7.21 15.24
N ASP A 364 3.46 7.41 15.42
CA ASP A 364 4.06 7.95 16.64
C ASP A 364 5.30 8.83 16.33
N ALA A 365 5.92 9.37 17.39
CA ALA A 365 7.09 10.24 17.28
C ALA A 365 8.35 9.54 16.74
N GLY A 366 8.48 8.22 16.94
CA GLY A 366 9.61 7.42 16.49
C GLY A 366 9.69 7.32 14.97
N HIS A 367 8.54 7.34 14.28
CA HIS A 367 8.47 7.26 12.82
C HIS A 367 8.79 8.59 12.11
N ARG A 368 9.12 9.66 12.84
CA ARG A 368 9.17 11.03 12.29
C ARG A 368 10.58 11.63 12.15
N ALA A 369 11.64 10.82 12.21
CA ALA A 369 13.02 11.31 12.08
C ALA A 369 13.27 12.05 10.76
N ALA A 370 12.76 11.52 9.65
CA ALA A 370 12.90 12.15 8.34
C ALA A 370 12.19 13.51 8.25
N LEU A 371 11.03 13.67 8.89
CA LEU A 371 10.26 14.93 8.88
C LEU A 371 11.04 16.09 9.52
N ARG A 372 11.87 15.79 10.52
CA ARG A 372 12.77 16.76 11.15
C ARG A 372 14.01 16.99 10.32
N ARG A 373 14.60 15.91 9.81
CA ARG A 373 15.91 15.96 9.18
C ARG A 373 15.88 16.58 7.79
N PHE A 374 14.87 16.29 6.97
CA PHE A 374 14.80 16.78 5.58
C PHE A 374 14.88 18.31 5.48
N PRO A 375 14.07 19.11 6.18
CA PRO A 375 14.20 20.58 6.13
C PRO A 375 15.59 21.09 6.56
N ALA A 376 16.22 20.43 7.53
CA ALA A 376 17.56 20.77 8.04
C ALA A 376 18.71 20.37 7.09
N MET A 377 18.47 19.46 6.14
CA MET A 377 19.50 19.01 5.19
C MET A 377 19.59 19.87 3.92
N VAL A 378 18.64 20.77 3.66
CA VAL A 378 18.70 21.59 2.45
C VAL A 378 19.94 22.49 2.48
N MET A 379 20.70 22.48 1.40
CA MET A 379 22.00 23.13 1.29
C MET A 379 21.85 24.65 1.33
N ASP A 380 22.43 25.27 2.35
CA ASP A 380 22.34 26.72 2.62
C ASP A 380 23.70 27.43 2.58
N HIS A 381 24.77 26.69 2.35
CA HIS A 381 26.13 27.19 2.15
C HIS A 381 26.89 26.28 1.17
N VAL A 382 27.98 26.80 0.62
CA VAL A 382 28.73 26.17 -0.49
C VAL A 382 29.32 24.80 -0.15
N ASP A 383 29.64 24.58 1.13
CA ASP A 383 30.24 23.33 1.65
C ASP A 383 29.21 22.37 2.26
N ALA A 384 27.91 22.70 2.19
CA ALA A 384 26.86 21.82 2.68
C ALA A 384 26.87 20.48 1.92
N ALA A 385 26.57 19.38 2.64
CA ALA A 385 26.51 18.06 2.03
C ALA A 385 25.55 18.03 0.83
N GLY A 386 26.05 17.57 -0.33
CA GLY A 386 25.34 17.56 -1.61
C GLY A 386 25.34 18.87 -2.40
N ALA A 387 25.85 19.99 -1.85
CA ALA A 387 25.90 21.28 -2.56
C ALA A 387 26.80 21.19 -3.81
N HIS A 388 27.94 20.49 -3.69
CA HIS A 388 28.82 20.23 -4.83
C HIS A 388 28.11 19.41 -5.91
N THR A 389 27.48 18.29 -5.55
CA THR A 389 26.69 17.45 -6.44
C THR A 389 25.57 18.23 -7.14
N SER A 390 24.90 19.13 -6.43
CA SER A 390 23.88 20.03 -7.00
C SER A 390 24.47 21.01 -8.02
N ARG A 391 25.69 21.51 -7.83
CA ARG A 391 26.39 22.37 -8.80
C ARG A 391 26.80 21.60 -10.05
N GLU A 392 27.30 20.38 -9.89
CA GLU A 392 27.58 19.49 -11.02
C GLU A 392 26.31 19.19 -11.82
N ALA A 393 25.20 18.92 -11.12
CA ALA A 393 23.90 18.74 -11.77
C ALA A 393 23.45 20.00 -12.51
N ALA A 394 23.60 21.19 -11.90
CA ALA A 394 23.27 22.45 -12.58
C ALA A 394 24.09 22.64 -13.87
N ALA A 395 25.39 22.32 -13.86
CA ALA A 395 26.21 22.36 -15.06
C ALA A 395 25.73 21.35 -16.12
N PHE A 396 25.38 20.12 -15.70
CA PHE A 396 24.80 19.10 -16.59
C PHE A 396 23.51 19.60 -17.27
N TRP A 397 22.56 20.15 -16.51
CA TRP A 397 21.29 20.65 -17.07
C TRP A 397 21.45 21.80 -18.05
N GLN A 398 22.49 22.62 -17.89
CA GLN A 398 22.78 23.74 -18.79
C GLN A 398 23.53 23.30 -20.05
N GLN A 399 24.45 22.34 -19.92
CA GLN A 399 25.48 22.09 -20.95
C GLN A 399 25.36 20.74 -21.64
N GLN A 400 24.74 19.75 -21.01
CA GLN A 400 24.75 18.35 -21.47
C GLN A 400 23.36 17.76 -21.66
N TRP A 401 22.34 18.28 -20.98
CA TRP A 401 20.98 17.78 -21.11
C TRP A 401 20.43 17.98 -22.53
N ALA A 402 20.11 16.87 -23.19
CA ALA A 402 19.56 16.83 -24.54
C ALA A 402 18.09 16.34 -24.59
N GLY A 403 17.52 15.97 -23.45
CA GLY A 403 16.14 15.50 -23.38
C GLY A 403 15.10 16.63 -23.39
N ARG A 404 13.83 16.25 -23.29
CA ARG A 404 12.72 17.21 -23.29
C ARG A 404 12.41 17.67 -21.86
N SER A 405 12.18 18.96 -21.67
CA SER A 405 11.86 19.50 -20.34
C SER A 405 10.56 20.30 -20.37
N ALA A 406 9.68 19.99 -19.43
CA ALA A 406 8.45 20.72 -19.14
C ALA A 406 8.42 21.12 -17.67
N MET A 407 7.77 22.25 -17.37
CA MET A 407 7.70 22.80 -16.03
C MET A 407 6.31 23.31 -15.71
N ALA A 408 5.78 22.90 -14.56
CA ALA A 408 4.54 23.43 -13.99
C ALA A 408 4.83 24.08 -12.64
N ILE A 409 4.26 25.26 -12.40
CA ILE A 409 4.50 26.07 -11.22
C ILE A 409 3.19 26.28 -10.46
N GLY A 410 3.16 25.88 -9.19
CA GLY A 410 2.16 26.32 -8.23
C GLY A 410 2.42 27.77 -7.84
N GLY A 411 1.62 28.69 -8.37
CA GLY A 411 1.80 30.13 -8.18
C GLY A 411 1.53 30.62 -6.76
N ALA A 412 0.83 29.84 -5.94
CA ALA A 412 0.53 30.12 -4.54
C ALA A 412 1.50 29.44 -3.56
N ASP A 413 2.56 28.78 -4.03
CA ASP A 413 3.57 28.17 -3.16
C ASP A 413 4.45 29.24 -2.48
N PRO A 414 4.42 29.35 -1.13
CA PRO A 414 5.22 30.32 -0.40
C PRO A 414 6.69 29.91 -0.20
N VAL A 415 7.06 28.68 -0.57
CA VAL A 415 8.40 28.09 -0.32
C VAL A 415 9.22 28.01 -1.60
N LEU A 416 8.76 27.21 -2.57
CA LEU A 416 9.44 26.96 -3.86
C LEU A 416 8.59 27.45 -5.03
N GLY A 417 7.98 28.64 -4.85
CA GLY A 417 7.08 29.25 -5.82
C GLY A 417 7.77 29.82 -7.07
N GLU A 418 7.06 30.71 -7.75
CA GLU A 418 7.38 31.14 -9.12
C GLU A 418 8.80 31.69 -9.30
N SER A 419 9.31 32.50 -8.37
CA SER A 419 10.68 33.04 -8.45
C SER A 419 11.75 31.94 -8.47
N THR A 420 11.61 30.96 -7.57
CA THR A 420 12.52 29.81 -7.47
C THR A 420 12.44 28.96 -8.72
N MET A 421 11.23 28.63 -9.16
CA MET A 421 11.02 27.81 -10.36
C MET A 421 11.48 28.51 -11.64
N ARG A 422 11.33 29.83 -11.77
CA ARG A 422 11.87 30.58 -12.91
C ARG A 422 13.40 30.62 -12.91
N THR A 423 14.02 30.65 -11.74
CA THR A 423 15.49 30.52 -11.63
C THR A 423 15.94 29.12 -12.08
N LEU A 424 15.23 28.07 -11.65
CA LEU A 424 15.50 26.70 -12.11
C LEU A 424 15.28 26.56 -13.63
N HIS A 425 14.20 27.14 -14.16
CA HIS A 425 13.87 27.12 -15.60
C HIS A 425 15.00 27.68 -16.46
N GLN A 426 15.58 28.81 -16.06
CA GLN A 426 16.71 29.44 -16.74
C GLN A 426 17.96 28.54 -16.76
N GLY A 427 18.10 27.63 -15.79
CA GLY A 427 19.22 26.69 -15.68
C GLY A 427 19.00 25.36 -16.40
N ILE A 428 17.86 25.12 -17.05
CA ILE A 428 17.59 23.87 -17.76
C ILE A 428 17.55 24.13 -19.26
N ALA A 429 18.53 23.58 -19.99
CA ALA A 429 18.57 23.66 -21.44
C ALA A 429 17.28 23.08 -22.06
N HIS A 430 16.81 23.73 -23.12
CA HIS A 430 15.65 23.29 -23.90
C HIS A 430 14.33 23.13 -23.11
N CYS A 431 14.21 23.77 -21.93
CA CYS A 431 12.96 23.74 -21.17
C CYS A 431 11.89 24.64 -21.79
N ALA A 432 10.73 24.06 -22.10
CA ALA A 432 9.58 24.82 -22.56
C ALA A 432 9.18 25.90 -21.53
N PRO A 433 8.54 27.01 -21.96
CA PRO A 433 8.02 28.01 -21.04
C PRO A 433 7.17 27.37 -19.94
N PRO A 434 7.38 27.70 -18.65
CA PRO A 434 6.61 27.09 -17.57
C PRO A 434 5.15 27.48 -17.63
N VAL A 435 4.25 26.56 -17.27
CA VAL A 435 2.84 26.86 -17.05
C VAL A 435 2.62 27.15 -15.57
N VAL A 436 1.93 28.25 -15.26
CA VAL A 436 1.65 28.68 -13.88
C VAL A 436 0.20 28.37 -13.52
N ILE A 437 -0.01 27.50 -12.54
CA ILE A 437 -1.29 27.27 -11.91
C ILE A 437 -1.39 28.26 -10.74
N LYS A 438 -2.05 29.41 -10.98
CA LYS A 438 -2.06 30.55 -10.02
C LYS A 438 -2.51 30.17 -8.61
N GLN A 439 -3.52 29.32 -8.51
CA GLN A 439 -4.09 28.84 -7.25
C GLN A 439 -3.30 27.63 -6.68
N GLY A 440 -2.36 27.09 -7.45
CA GLY A 440 -1.58 25.92 -7.11
C GLY A 440 -0.63 26.19 -5.97
N GLY A 441 -0.72 25.41 -4.90
CA GLY A 441 0.22 25.45 -3.79
C GLY A 441 1.48 24.64 -4.04
N HIS A 442 2.19 24.33 -2.95
CA HIS A 442 3.45 23.59 -2.97
C HIS A 442 3.31 22.15 -3.52
N PHE A 443 2.31 21.40 -3.05
CA PHE A 443 2.04 20.02 -3.47
C PHE A 443 1.25 19.97 -4.78
N LEU A 444 1.86 20.48 -5.85
CA LEU A 444 1.21 20.67 -7.15
C LEU A 444 0.68 19.38 -7.77
N GLN A 445 1.20 18.22 -7.37
CA GLN A 445 0.71 16.92 -7.84
C GLN A 445 -0.77 16.71 -7.54
N GLU A 446 -1.27 17.25 -6.43
CA GLU A 446 -2.69 17.16 -6.04
C GLU A 446 -3.61 17.97 -6.97
N TRP A 447 -3.06 18.78 -7.88
CA TRP A 447 -3.82 19.39 -8.99
C TRP A 447 -4.16 18.41 -10.12
N ALA A 448 -3.79 17.14 -9.98
CA ALA A 448 -4.36 16.04 -10.76
C ALA A 448 -5.64 15.47 -10.13
N HIS A 449 -6.02 15.90 -8.92
CA HIS A 449 -7.19 15.39 -8.22
C HIS A 449 -8.51 15.77 -8.96
N PRO A 450 -9.48 14.84 -9.11
CA PRO A 450 -10.71 15.09 -9.88
C PRO A 450 -11.57 16.28 -9.41
N ALA A 451 -11.54 16.60 -8.11
CA ALA A 451 -12.25 17.75 -7.54
C ALA A 451 -11.53 19.10 -7.75
N THR A 452 -10.33 19.12 -8.34
CA THR A 452 -9.67 20.40 -8.64
C THR A 452 -10.28 21.02 -9.90
N PRO A 453 -10.59 22.33 -9.88
CA PRO A 453 -11.09 23.01 -11.06
C PRO A 453 -10.02 23.01 -12.16
N GLN A 454 -10.45 23.13 -13.42
CA GLN A 454 -9.50 23.16 -14.54
C GLN A 454 -8.42 24.24 -14.30
N PRO A 455 -7.14 23.85 -14.22
CA PRO A 455 -6.09 24.71 -13.66
C PRO A 455 -5.78 25.94 -14.50
N SER A 456 -5.94 25.84 -15.83
CA SER A 456 -5.82 26.94 -16.79
C SER A 456 -6.36 26.53 -18.16
N SER A 457 -6.53 27.50 -19.06
CA SER A 457 -6.81 27.24 -20.49
C SER A 457 -5.76 26.37 -21.18
N ASP A 458 -4.54 26.34 -20.66
CA ASP A 458 -3.42 25.57 -21.21
C ASP A 458 -3.49 24.07 -20.83
N MET A 459 -4.41 23.70 -19.92
CA MET A 459 -4.59 22.33 -19.43
C MET A 459 -6.06 21.86 -19.56
N PRO A 460 -6.65 21.85 -20.77
CA PRO A 460 -8.07 21.54 -20.96
C PRO A 460 -8.45 20.12 -20.54
N HIS A 461 -7.46 19.24 -20.37
CA HIS A 461 -7.63 17.85 -19.95
C HIS A 461 -6.90 17.53 -18.63
N GLY A 462 -6.55 18.56 -17.86
CA GLY A 462 -5.86 18.44 -16.57
C GLY A 462 -4.34 18.29 -16.67
N LEU A 463 -3.69 18.36 -15.50
CA LEU A 463 -2.23 18.45 -15.37
C LEU A 463 -1.49 17.23 -15.91
N VAL A 464 -2.00 16.02 -15.67
CA VAL A 464 -1.39 14.76 -16.17
C VAL A 464 -1.41 14.72 -17.69
N ALA A 465 -2.56 15.04 -18.31
CA ALA A 465 -2.70 15.04 -19.76
C ALA A 465 -1.80 16.10 -20.42
N TRP A 466 -1.73 17.28 -19.82
CA TRP A 466 -0.83 18.34 -20.26
C TRP A 466 0.64 17.88 -20.19
N ALA A 467 1.08 17.28 -19.08
CA ALA A 467 2.45 16.82 -18.91
C ALA A 467 2.84 15.77 -19.96
N VAL A 468 1.96 14.80 -20.23
CA VAL A 468 2.15 13.82 -21.30
C VAL A 468 2.25 14.51 -22.65
N SER A 469 1.35 15.45 -22.96
CA SER A 469 1.38 16.20 -24.22
C SER A 469 2.70 16.98 -24.39
N ALA A 470 3.09 17.74 -23.36
CA ALA A 470 4.28 18.58 -23.36
C ALA A 470 5.58 17.78 -23.52
N LEU A 471 5.61 16.54 -23.02
CA LEU A 471 6.79 15.69 -23.05
C LEU A 471 6.77 14.63 -24.14
N CYS A 472 5.63 14.23 -24.70
CA CYS A 472 5.55 13.18 -25.71
C CYS A 472 5.43 13.72 -27.14
N GLN A 473 4.99 14.95 -27.36
CA GLN A 473 4.95 15.53 -28.71
C GLN A 473 6.37 15.73 -29.25
N THR A 474 6.66 15.11 -30.39
CA THR A 474 7.84 15.46 -31.21
C THR A 474 7.64 16.89 -31.68
N ARG A 475 8.49 17.82 -31.23
CA ARG A 475 8.59 19.12 -31.92
C ARG A 475 9.03 18.82 -33.35
N SER A 476 8.15 19.08 -34.32
CA SER A 476 8.57 19.28 -35.70
C SER A 476 9.59 20.41 -35.65
N LEU A 477 10.86 20.10 -35.95
CA LEU A 477 11.94 21.07 -36.04
C LEU A 477 11.67 22.08 -37.15
#